data_AF-A0A3C0JR37-F1
#
_entry.id   AF-A0A3C0JR37-F1
#
_cell.length_a   1.000
_cell.length_b   1.000
_cell.length_c   1.000
_cell.angle_alpha   90.00
_cell.angle_beta   90.00
_cell.angle_gamma   90.00
#
_symmetry.space_group_name_H-M   'P 1'
#
loop_
_entity.id
_entity.type
_entity.pdbx_description
1 polymer ?
#
loop_
_entity_poly.entity_id
_entity_poly.type
_entity_poly.pdbx_seq_one_letter_code
_entity_poly.pdbx_strand_id
1 'polypeptide(L)'
;GHGLLCDKGYLDEQGSYIQEWKDYVWNAVERGVTKEDAIYSLTDKITRYPMESPHQDNPAVNRMNVANIYDFLTNNWKPSNPQNPPAR
;
A
#
# COMPACT_ATOMS: atom_id res chain seq x y z
N GLY A 1 15.43 4.09 -11.82
CA GLY A 1 16.04 5.16 -11.02
C GLY A 1 15.25 6.42 -11.25
N HIS A 2 14.41 6.78 -10.29
CA HIS A 2 13.62 8.01 -10.29
C HIS A 2 13.79 8.68 -8.91
N GLY A 3 13.67 10.00 -8.85
CA GLY A 3 13.87 10.78 -7.62
C GLY A 3 15.23 11.49 -7.54
N LEU A 4 15.35 12.38 -6.56
CA LEU A 4 16.59 13.09 -6.26
C LEU A 4 17.61 12.15 -5.58
N LEU A 5 18.89 12.56 -5.60
CA LEU A 5 19.90 11.90 -4.78
C LEU A 5 19.54 12.06 -3.30
N CYS A 6 19.46 10.93 -2.60
CA CYS A 6 19.14 10.83 -1.18
C CYS A 6 20.31 10.17 -0.42
N ASP A 7 20.37 10.40 0.89
CA ASP A 7 21.33 9.73 1.77
C ASP A 7 20.79 8.36 2.23
N LYS A 8 21.58 7.65 3.05
CA LYS A 8 21.18 6.33 3.57
C LYS A 8 20.02 6.38 4.56
N GLY A 9 19.78 7.51 5.22
CA GLY A 9 18.67 7.67 6.17
C GLY A 9 17.30 7.52 5.50
N TYR A 10 17.24 7.82 4.20
CA TYR A 10 16.05 7.57 3.37
C TYR A 10 15.59 6.11 3.40
N LEU A 11 16.50 5.13 3.54
CA LEU A 11 16.12 3.71 3.55
C LEU A 11 15.32 3.34 4.80
N ASP A 12 15.72 3.86 5.96
CA ASP A 12 15.01 3.61 7.22
C ASP A 12 13.63 4.28 7.21
N GLU A 13 13.55 5.50 6.66
CA GLU A 13 12.30 6.22 6.49
C GLU A 13 11.34 5.48 5.55
N GLN A 14 11.79 5.11 4.34
CA GLN A 14 10.96 4.34 3.40
C GLN A 14 10.57 2.98 3.97
N GLY A 15 11.49 2.32 4.68
CA GLY A 15 11.22 1.06 5.38
C GLY A 15 10.11 1.23 6.42
N SER A 16 10.12 2.31 7.20
CA SER A 16 9.10 2.60 8.20
C SER A 16 7.72 2.74 7.58
N TYR A 17 7.61 3.39 6.42
CA TYR A 17 6.36 3.56 5.70
C TYR A 17 5.76 2.23 5.26
N ILE A 18 6.58 1.33 4.73
CA ILE A 18 6.12 0.00 4.32
C ILE A 18 5.62 -0.80 5.55
N GLN A 19 6.33 -0.72 6.68
CA GLN A 19 5.87 -1.41 7.90
C GLN A 19 4.56 -0.81 8.43
N GLU A 20 4.42 0.51 8.46
CA GLU A 20 3.17 1.16 8.89
C GLU A 20 1.97 0.70 8.05
N TRP A 21 2.14 0.55 6.73
CA TRP A 21 1.08 0.07 5.84
C TRP A 21 0.73 -1.39 6.11
N LYS A 22 1.73 -2.24 6.35
CA LYS A 22 1.51 -3.64 6.71
C LYS A 22 0.75 -3.77 8.02
N ASP A 23 1.18 -3.05 9.06
CA ASP A 23 0.54 -3.11 10.38
C ASP A 23 -0.91 -2.61 10.32
N TYR A 24 -1.15 -1.55 9.55
CA TYR A 24 -2.48 -0.99 9.36
C TYR A 24 -3.45 -1.98 8.72
N VAL A 25 -3.03 -2.66 7.65
CA VAL A 25 -3.85 -3.67 6.97
C VAL A 25 -3.96 -4.93 7.82
N TRP A 26 -2.88 -5.35 8.49
CA TRP A 26 -2.88 -6.52 9.38
C TRP A 26 -3.88 -6.37 10.52
N ASN A 27 -3.97 -5.19 11.12
CA ASN A 27 -4.96 -4.92 12.16
C ASN A 27 -6.42 -5.12 11.66
N ALA A 28 -6.70 -4.86 10.39
CA ALA A 28 -8.02 -5.14 9.81
C ALA A 28 -8.26 -6.65 9.62
N VAL A 29 -7.23 -7.36 9.15
CA VAL A 29 -7.25 -8.84 9.02
C VAL A 29 -7.51 -9.50 10.37
N GLU A 30 -6.81 -9.09 11.43
CA GLU A 30 -6.98 -9.62 12.78
C GLU A 30 -8.38 -9.37 13.36
N ARG A 31 -9.03 -8.29 12.93
CA ARG A 31 -10.43 -7.97 13.29
C ARG A 31 -11.46 -8.72 12.44
N GLY A 32 -11.03 -9.56 11.50
CA GLY A 32 -11.92 -10.30 10.60
C GLY A 32 -12.61 -9.43 9.55
N VAL A 33 -12.08 -8.23 9.26
CA VAL A 33 -12.58 -7.38 8.19
C VAL A 33 -12.31 -8.07 6.86
N THR A 34 -13.32 -8.16 5.99
CA THR A 34 -13.14 -8.77 4.66
C THR A 34 -12.24 -7.92 3.77
N LYS A 35 -11.67 -8.51 2.71
CA LYS A 35 -10.85 -7.77 1.75
C LYS A 35 -11.65 -6.64 1.10
N GLU A 36 -12.87 -6.92 0.68
CA GLU A 36 -13.77 -5.98 0.04
C GLU A 36 -14.06 -4.79 0.96
N ASP A 37 -14.35 -5.04 2.23
CA ASP A 37 -14.60 -3.99 3.22
C ASP A 37 -13.33 -3.20 3.56
N ALA A 38 -12.18 -3.88 3.68
CA ALA A 38 -10.90 -3.23 3.97
C ALA A 38 -10.52 -2.22 2.88
N ILE A 39 -10.74 -2.56 1.60
CA ILE A 39 -10.47 -1.68 0.45
C ILE A 39 -11.20 -0.33 0.59
N TYR A 40 -12.44 -0.32 1.09
CA TYR A 40 -13.24 0.92 1.18
C TYR A 40 -13.18 1.59 2.55
N SER A 41 -12.91 0.86 3.63
CA SER A 41 -12.91 1.39 5.00
C SER A 41 -11.56 1.91 5.47
N LEU A 42 -10.45 1.41 4.91
CA LEU A 42 -9.10 1.81 5.34
C LEU A 42 -8.63 3.10 4.65
N THR A 43 -9.11 4.26 5.11
CA THR A 43 -8.83 5.57 4.49
C THR A 43 -7.79 6.43 5.21
N ASP A 44 -7.38 6.08 6.43
CA ASP A 44 -6.58 6.97 7.30
C ASP A 44 -5.14 7.22 6.81
N LYS A 45 -4.60 6.35 5.95
CA LYS A 45 -3.25 6.50 5.39
C LYS A 45 -3.22 7.35 4.10
N ILE A 46 -4.36 7.80 3.58
CA ILE A 46 -4.49 8.55 2.32
C ILE A 46 -3.77 9.90 2.38
N THR A 47 -3.82 10.59 3.52
CA THR A 47 -3.37 12.00 3.64
C THR A 47 -2.04 12.19 4.36
N ARG A 48 -1.42 11.11 4.87
CA ARG A 48 -0.31 11.18 5.83
C ARG A 48 1.06 11.41 5.19
N TYR A 49 1.28 10.92 3.97
CA TYR A 49 2.57 11.04 3.33
C TYR A 49 2.58 12.29 2.44
N PRO A 50 3.49 13.25 2.67
CA PRO A 50 3.63 14.39 1.77
C PRO A 50 4.13 13.85 0.44
N MET A 51 3.20 13.59 -0.45
CA MET A 51 3.52 13.28 -1.83
C MET A 51 4.14 14.54 -2.44
N GLU A 52 5.31 14.42 -3.07
CA GLU A 52 5.99 15.54 -3.74
C GLU A 52 5.11 16.19 -4.83
N SER A 53 4.05 15.50 -5.26
CA SER A 53 3.03 16.02 -6.15
C SER A 53 1.62 15.64 -5.70
N PRO A 54 0.63 16.57 -5.76
CA PRO A 54 -0.78 16.27 -5.46
C PRO A 54 -1.40 15.23 -6.41
N HIS A 55 -0.73 14.84 -7.50
CA HIS A 55 -1.17 13.77 -8.39
C HIS A 55 -0.93 12.35 -7.85
N GLN A 56 -0.22 12.20 -6.72
CA GLN A 56 0.02 10.88 -6.12
C GLN A 56 -0.99 10.52 -5.03
N ASP A 57 -1.81 11.48 -4.57
CA ASP A 57 -2.98 11.18 -3.76
C ASP A 57 -4.13 10.71 -4.66
N ASN A 58 -4.09 9.42 -5.00
CA ASN A 58 -5.11 8.78 -5.81
C ASN A 58 -5.82 7.71 -4.96
N PRO A 59 -7.11 7.91 -4.59
CA PRO A 59 -7.88 6.92 -3.85
C PRO A 59 -7.88 5.52 -4.48
N ALA A 60 -7.77 5.41 -5.80
CA ALA A 60 -7.67 4.11 -6.47
C ALA A 60 -6.33 3.41 -6.17
N VAL A 61 -5.22 4.14 -6.08
CA VAL A 61 -3.91 3.58 -5.72
C VAL A 61 -3.92 3.11 -4.27
N ASN A 62 -4.52 3.89 -3.36
CA ASN A 62 -4.68 3.49 -1.96
C ASN A 62 -5.48 2.19 -1.84
N ARG A 63 -6.59 2.08 -2.58
CA ARG A 63 -7.39 0.85 -2.65
C ARG A 63 -6.59 -0.35 -3.17
N MET A 64 -5.79 -0.16 -4.22
CA MET A 64 -4.92 -1.21 -4.76
C MET A 64 -3.85 -1.64 -3.75
N ASN A 65 -3.26 -0.69 -3.02
CA ASN A 65 -2.27 -1.00 -1.99
C ASN A 65 -2.88 -1.83 -0.87
N VAL A 66 -4.06 -1.45 -0.35
CA VAL A 66 -4.78 -2.24 0.65
C VAL A 66 -5.06 -3.65 0.13
N ALA A 67 -5.59 -3.78 -1.09
CA ALA A 67 -5.90 -5.08 -1.69
C ALA A 67 -4.67 -5.99 -1.80
N ASN A 68 -3.55 -5.45 -2.30
CA ASN A 68 -2.32 -6.21 -2.50
C ASN A 68 -1.69 -6.64 -1.16
N ILE A 69 -1.66 -5.74 -0.18
CA ILE A 69 -1.12 -6.04 1.15
C ILE A 69 -2.00 -7.07 1.87
N TYR A 70 -3.32 -6.94 1.77
CA TYR A 70 -4.25 -7.90 2.35
C TYR A 70 -4.02 -9.30 1.78
N ASP A 71 -3.93 -9.41 0.45
CA ASP A 71 -3.61 -10.68 -0.20
C ASP A 71 -2.24 -11.23 0.24
N PHE A 72 -1.24 -10.35 0.40
CA PHE A 72 0.11 -10.76 0.84
C PHE A 72 0.08 -11.33 2.26
N LEU A 73 -0.58 -10.63 3.19
CA LEU A 73 -0.67 -11.03 4.59
C LEU A 73 -1.53 -12.30 4.80
N THR A 74 -2.47 -12.56 3.90
CA THR A 74 -3.34 -13.75 3.96
C THR A 74 -2.87 -14.91 3.09
N ASN A 75 -1.66 -14.82 2.52
CA ASN A 75 -1.09 -15.82 1.59
C ASN A 75 -1.92 -16.07 0.31
N ASN A 76 -2.75 -15.09 -0.07
CA ASN A 76 -3.54 -15.12 -1.31
C ASN A 76 -2.91 -14.30 -2.45
N TRP A 77 -1.77 -13.64 -2.19
CA TRP A 77 -1.12 -12.79 -3.16
C TRP A 77 -0.64 -13.58 -4.37
N LYS A 78 -1.06 -13.11 -5.53
CA LYS A 78 -0.59 -13.60 -6.82
C LYS A 78 0.26 -12.50 -7.44
N PRO A 79 1.54 -12.75 -7.76
CA PRO A 79 2.32 -11.80 -8.50
C PRO A 79 1.61 -11.49 -9.81
N SER A 80 1.22 -10.24 -10.01
CA SER A 80 0.91 -9.76 -11.35
C SER A 80 2.22 -9.86 -12.14
N ASN A 81 2.20 -10.58 -13.26
CA ASN A 81 3.32 -10.53 -14.17
C ASN A 81 3.43 -9.06 -14.63
N PRO A 82 4.56 -8.36 -14.39
CA PRO A 82 4.71 -6.97 -14.81
C PRO A 82 4.50 -6.79 -16.32
N GLN A 83 4.71 -7.85 -17.10
CA GLN A 83 4.52 -7.87 -18.55
C GLN A 83 3.07 -8.16 -18.97
N ASN A 84 2.23 -8.69 -18.08
CA ASN A 84 0.83 -9.04 -18.33
C ASN A 84 -0.02 -8.73 -17.09
N PRO A 85 -0.39 -7.46 -16.86
CA PRO A 85 -1.28 -7.11 -15.77
C PRO A 85 -2.65 -7.81 -15.93
N PRO A 86 -3.34 -8.14 -14.82
CA PRO A 86 -4.70 -8.69 -14.89
C PRO A 86 -5.61 -7.78 -15.72
N ALA A 87 -6.41 -8.37 -16.62
CA ALA A 87 -7.39 -7.61 -17.38
C ALA A 87 -8.41 -6.95 -16.43
N ARG A 88 -8.75 -5.71 -16.76
CA ARG A 88 -9.62 -4.84 -15.98
C ARG A 88 -11.06 -5.35 -15.95
#